data_AF-A0A3D5NME6-F1
#
_entry.id   AF-A0A3D5NME6-F1
#
_cell.length_a   1.000
_cell.length_b   1.000
_cell.length_c   1.000
_cell.angle_alpha   90.00
_cell.angle_beta   90.00
_cell.angle_gamma   90.00
#
_symmetry.space_group_name_H-M   'P 1'
#
loop_
_entity.id
_entity.type
_entity.pdbx_description
1 polymer ?
#
loop_
_entity_poly.entity_id
_entity_poly.type
_entity_poly.pdbx_seq_one_letter_code
_entity_poly.pdbx_strand_id
1 'polypeptide(L)'
;MHKSNTRVVALEAICSVILEKKSLSAFVYPDPDDALAKSLVFGTIRFYHQLNDIVTDLLDHSLKKEDLDIHCLMLLGAYQILHSNVASHASVFETVNVAIDLDKDWAKGLINAILRQIDRNKEKLLAQTHYSHPTWMVKKIKQNYPNDFEQIFSQNNIQAPMTIRVHPKYPIADYRQSLDQVGITSKPLNVAPQALVLDKPVSVYDLPDFE
;
A
#
# COMPACT_ATOMS: atom_id res chain seq x y z
N MET A 1 13.34 9.20 23.66
CA MET A 1 13.29 8.90 22.21
C MET A 1 11.91 8.31 21.95
N HIS A 2 10.91 9.12 21.60
CA HIS A 2 9.59 8.59 21.29
C HIS A 2 9.75 7.66 20.09
N LYS A 3 9.38 6.39 20.24
CA LYS A 3 9.29 5.45 19.12
C LYS A 3 8.35 6.11 18.12
N SER A 4 8.90 6.57 16.99
CA SER A 4 8.10 7.30 16.00
C SER A 4 6.90 6.42 15.65
N ASN A 5 5.69 6.96 15.81
CA ASN A 5 4.48 6.22 15.53
C ASN A 5 4.52 5.82 14.06
N THR A 6 4.56 4.51 13.78
CA THR A 6 4.65 3.95 12.42
C THR A 6 3.64 4.59 11.45
N ARG A 7 2.46 5.00 11.95
CA ARG A 7 1.44 5.68 11.15
C ARG A 7 1.76 7.14 10.85
N VAL A 8 2.48 7.84 11.74
CA VAL A 8 2.99 9.19 11.47
C VAL A 8 4.01 9.13 10.34
N VAL A 9 4.97 8.19 10.40
CA VAL A 9 5.94 7.97 9.31
C VAL A 9 5.24 7.61 8.01
N ALA A 10 4.22 6.75 8.07
CA ALA A 10 3.42 6.40 6.89
C ALA A 10 2.70 7.63 6.31
N LEU A 11 2.11 8.47 7.16
CA LEU A 11 1.45 9.70 6.75
C LEU A 11 2.42 10.66 6.06
N GLU A 12 3.60 10.89 6.63
CA GLU A 12 4.63 11.77 6.04
C GLU A 12 5.02 11.29 4.63
N ALA A 13 5.23 9.99 4.45
CA ALA A 13 5.54 9.40 3.15
C ALA A 13 4.38 9.57 2.15
N ILE A 14 3.14 9.37 2.60
CA ILE A 14 1.94 9.56 1.78
C ILE A 14 1.81 11.02 1.35
N CYS A 15 2.00 11.97 2.28
CA CYS A 15 1.97 13.41 2.00
C CYS A 15 3.04 13.83 0.99
N SER A 16 4.27 13.30 1.12
CA SER A 16 5.36 13.53 0.15
C SER A 16 4.97 13.12 -1.27
N VAL A 17 4.24 12.03 -1.43
CA VAL A 17 3.77 11.57 -2.76
C VAL A 17 2.58 12.38 -3.26
N ILE A 18 1.54 12.55 -2.44
CA ILE A 18 0.26 13.12 -2.89
C ILE A 18 0.33 14.65 -2.98
N LEU A 19 0.86 15.30 -1.95
CA LEU A 19 0.86 16.76 -1.83
C LEU A 19 2.09 17.36 -2.50
N GLU A 20 3.26 16.77 -2.29
CA GLU A 20 4.53 17.30 -2.83
C GLU A 20 4.90 16.72 -4.20
N LYS A 21 4.17 15.71 -4.68
CA LYS A 21 4.37 15.06 -5.99
C LYS A 21 5.78 14.48 -6.16
N LYS A 22 6.40 14.05 -5.05
CA LYS A 22 7.70 13.39 -5.06
C LYS A 22 7.53 11.88 -5.28
N SER A 23 8.56 11.24 -5.82
CA SER A 23 8.61 9.77 -5.87
C SER A 23 8.68 9.22 -4.45
N LEU A 24 7.95 8.13 -4.19
CA LEU A 24 8.06 7.42 -2.91
C LEU A 24 9.49 6.91 -2.66
N SER A 25 10.23 6.58 -3.73
CA SER A 25 11.64 6.15 -3.63
C SER A 25 12.58 7.22 -3.09
N ALA A 26 12.17 8.50 -3.08
CA ALA A 26 12.95 9.60 -2.52
C ALA A 26 12.66 9.83 -1.04
N PHE A 27 11.63 9.19 -0.47
CA PHE A 27 11.31 9.29 0.95
C PHE A 27 12.27 8.40 1.76
N VAL A 28 12.93 9.00 2.75
CA VAL A 28 13.86 8.29 3.64
C VAL A 28 13.10 7.89 4.90
N TYR A 29 12.87 6.59 5.06
CA TYR A 29 12.25 6.05 6.27
C TYR A 29 13.23 6.18 7.45
N PRO A 30 12.78 6.70 8.61
CA PRO A 30 13.63 6.77 9.82
C PRO A 30 14.14 5.41 10.28
N ASP A 31 13.29 4.40 10.18
CA ASP A 31 13.64 2.99 10.34
C ASP A 31 13.46 2.28 8.99
N PRO A 32 14.55 1.91 8.31
CA PRO A 32 14.49 1.18 7.05
C PRO A 32 13.77 -0.16 7.17
N ASP A 33 13.68 -0.75 8.36
CA ASP A 33 13.08 -2.07 8.58
C ASP A 33 11.62 -1.99 9.07
N ASP A 34 11.01 -0.80 9.11
CA ASP A 34 9.58 -0.63 9.42
C ASP A 34 8.70 -1.14 8.27
N ALA A 35 8.53 -2.46 8.24
CA ALA A 35 7.70 -3.16 7.27
C ALA A 35 6.22 -2.74 7.34
N LEU A 36 5.74 -2.34 8.52
CA LEU A 36 4.37 -1.89 8.70
C LEU A 36 4.17 -0.51 8.07
N ALA A 37 5.07 0.45 8.30
CA ALA A 37 5.03 1.76 7.64
C ALA A 37 5.00 1.59 6.12
N LYS A 38 5.93 0.79 5.57
CA LYS A 38 6.00 0.53 4.13
C LYS A 38 4.71 -0.10 3.61
N SER A 39 4.21 -1.14 4.27
CA SER A 39 2.97 -1.81 3.89
C SER A 39 1.79 -0.84 3.83
N LEU A 40 1.64 0.02 4.85
CA LEU A 40 0.61 1.06 4.91
C LEU A 40 0.76 2.06 3.75
N VAL A 41 1.97 2.58 3.51
CA VAL A 41 2.22 3.58 2.46
C VAL A 41 1.95 3.01 1.07
N PHE A 42 2.53 1.86 0.74
CA PHE A 42 2.31 1.21 -0.56
C PHE A 42 0.84 0.85 -0.76
N GLY A 43 0.17 0.39 0.30
CA GLY A 43 -1.25 0.08 0.30
C GLY A 43 -2.13 1.29 0.02
N THR A 44 -1.92 2.39 0.75
CA THR A 44 -2.68 3.63 0.55
C THR A 44 -2.45 4.23 -0.84
N ILE A 45 -1.22 4.23 -1.34
CA ILE A 45 -0.92 4.75 -2.69
C ILE A 45 -1.53 3.85 -3.76
N ARG A 46 -1.46 2.52 -3.62
CA ARG A 46 -2.06 1.56 -4.57
C ARG A 46 -3.57 1.76 -4.68
N PHE A 47 -4.23 1.97 -3.54
CA PHE A 47 -5.67 2.18 -3.48
C PHE A 47 -6.09 3.66 -3.54
N TYR A 48 -5.16 4.59 -3.84
CA TYR A 48 -5.36 6.04 -3.69
C TYR A 48 -6.64 6.54 -4.35
N HIS A 49 -6.89 6.19 -5.62
CA HIS A 49 -8.07 6.67 -6.34
C HIS A 49 -9.37 6.20 -5.69
N GLN A 50 -9.43 4.92 -5.29
CA GLN A 50 -10.61 4.38 -4.61
C GLN A 50 -10.85 5.09 -3.27
N LEU A 51 -9.79 5.20 -2.48
CA LEU A 51 -9.85 5.80 -1.15
C LEU A 51 -10.21 7.27 -1.23
N ASN A 52 -9.65 7.99 -2.22
CA ASN A 52 -9.91 9.40 -2.43
C ASN A 52 -11.36 9.64 -2.82
N ASP A 53 -11.92 8.86 -3.74
CA ASP A 53 -13.31 9.01 -4.16
C ASP A 53 -14.24 8.73 -2.97
N ILE A 54 -14.00 7.64 -2.22
CA ILE A 54 -14.78 7.32 -1.01
C ILE A 54 -14.69 8.44 0.05
N VAL A 55 -13.50 8.91 0.38
CA VAL A 55 -13.33 9.93 1.44
C VAL A 55 -13.92 11.27 0.98
N THR A 56 -13.70 11.66 -0.28
CA THR A 56 -14.21 12.93 -0.82
C THR A 56 -15.73 12.95 -0.87
N ASP A 57 -16.37 11.83 -1.25
CA ASP A 57 -17.84 11.71 -1.29
C ASP A 57 -18.48 11.80 0.11
N LEU A 58 -17.72 11.49 1.15
CA LEU A 58 -18.17 11.56 2.55
C LEU A 58 -17.90 12.91 3.21
N LEU A 59 -17.13 13.80 2.58
CA LEU A 59 -16.85 15.13 3.10
C LEU A 59 -17.92 16.12 2.64
N ASP A 60 -18.59 16.77 3.60
CA ASP A 60 -19.57 17.82 3.31
C ASP A 60 -18.92 19.03 2.60
N HIS A 61 -17.67 19.35 2.97
CA HIS A 61 -16.89 20.45 2.43
C HIS A 61 -15.44 20.03 2.22
N SER A 62 -14.84 20.51 1.14
CA SER A 62 -13.41 20.30 0.89
C SER A 62 -12.57 20.97 1.99
N LEU A 63 -11.52 20.27 2.43
CA LEU A 63 -10.56 20.81 3.39
C LEU A 63 -9.74 21.95 2.77
N LYS A 64 -9.26 22.85 3.63
CA LYS A 64 -8.32 23.90 3.23
C LYS A 64 -6.99 23.26 2.83
N LYS A 65 -6.21 23.97 2.01
CA LYS A 65 -4.90 23.51 1.54
C LYS A 65 -3.95 23.13 2.68
N GLU A 66 -4.01 23.86 3.79
CA GLU A 66 -3.18 23.65 4.99
C GLU A 66 -3.55 22.37 5.78
N ASP A 67 -4.72 21.79 5.49
CA ASP A 67 -5.28 20.63 6.18
C ASP A 67 -5.39 19.38 5.29
N LEU A 68 -4.69 19.36 4.14
CA LEU A 68 -4.70 18.21 3.23
C LEU A 68 -3.92 17.00 3.78
N ASP A 69 -3.10 17.19 4.79
CA ASP A 69 -2.51 16.11 5.60
C ASP A 69 -3.60 15.31 6.35
N ILE A 70 -4.67 15.98 6.83
CA ILE A 70 -5.83 15.30 7.42
C ILE A 70 -6.57 14.47 6.37
N HIS A 71 -6.65 14.95 5.13
CA HIS A 71 -7.18 14.13 4.02
C HIS A 71 -6.32 12.88 3.82
N CYS A 72 -4.99 13.04 3.74
CA CYS A 72 -4.06 11.91 3.61
C CYS A 72 -4.18 10.92 4.78
N LEU A 73 -4.40 11.43 6.00
CA LEU A 73 -4.61 10.62 7.18
C LEU A 73 -5.93 9.83 7.12
N MET A 74 -7.01 10.42 6.60
CA MET A 74 -8.26 9.70 6.33
C MET A 74 -8.07 8.62 5.26
N LEU A 75 -7.27 8.87 4.21
CA LEU A 75 -6.94 7.84 3.21
C LEU A 75 -6.18 6.67 3.84
N LEU A 76 -5.21 6.95 4.72
CA LEU A 76 -4.49 5.94 5.48
C LEU A 76 -5.42 5.12 6.39
N GLY A 77 -6.34 5.78 7.10
CA GLY A 77 -7.36 5.11 7.92
C GLY A 77 -8.32 4.25 7.09
N ALA A 78 -8.79 4.78 5.96
CA ALA A 78 -9.70 4.09 5.04
C ALA A 78 -9.03 2.84 4.42
N TYR A 79 -7.75 2.95 4.03
CA TYR A 79 -6.96 1.81 3.57
C TYR A 79 -6.92 0.70 4.63
N GLN A 80 -6.65 1.07 5.88
CA GLN A 80 -6.57 0.10 6.98
C GLN A 80 -7.90 -0.63 7.19
N ILE A 81 -9.04 0.06 7.08
CA ILE A 81 -10.37 -0.53 7.24
C ILE A 81 -10.74 -1.43 6.06
N LEU A 82 -10.48 -0.98 4.83
CA LEU A 82 -10.99 -1.65 3.63
C LEU A 82 -10.10 -2.79 3.16
N HIS A 83 -8.77 -2.62 3.23
CA HIS A 83 -7.81 -3.46 2.51
C HIS A 83 -6.70 -4.07 3.37
N SER A 84 -6.61 -3.69 4.65
CA SER A 84 -5.60 -4.25 5.57
C SER A 84 -6.19 -5.31 6.51
N ASN A 85 -5.31 -6.06 7.16
CA ASN A 85 -5.67 -7.04 8.19
C ASN A 85 -5.80 -6.42 9.60
N VAL A 86 -5.69 -5.10 9.74
CA VAL A 86 -5.84 -4.41 11.02
C VAL A 86 -7.33 -4.32 11.38
N ALA A 87 -7.69 -4.69 12.61
CA ALA A 87 -9.07 -4.61 13.09
C ALA A 87 -9.62 -3.18 12.97
N SER A 88 -10.81 -3.01 12.38
CA SER A 88 -11.38 -1.68 12.09
C SER A 88 -11.38 -0.74 13.30
N HIS A 89 -11.74 -1.23 14.50
CA HIS A 89 -11.74 -0.40 15.71
C HIS A 89 -10.34 0.14 16.05
N ALA A 90 -9.31 -0.70 15.91
CA ALA A 90 -7.93 -0.29 16.12
C ALA A 90 -7.49 0.70 15.03
N SER A 91 -7.83 0.44 13.77
CA SER A 91 -7.55 1.34 12.65
C SER A 91 -8.11 2.75 12.89
N VAL A 92 -9.37 2.85 13.35
CA VAL A 92 -10.00 4.14 13.68
C VAL A 92 -9.29 4.82 14.85
N PHE A 93 -9.10 4.11 15.96
CA PHE A 93 -8.50 4.66 17.17
C PHE A 93 -7.08 5.20 16.91
N GLU A 94 -6.24 4.39 16.28
CA GLU A 94 -4.86 4.75 15.97
C GLU A 94 -4.79 5.92 14.99
N THR A 95 -5.65 5.95 13.98
CA THR A 95 -5.68 7.06 13.01
C THR A 95 -6.13 8.37 13.66
N VAL A 96 -7.08 8.33 14.61
CA VAL A 96 -7.48 9.51 15.38
C VAL A 96 -6.35 9.99 16.30
N ASN A 97 -5.58 9.08 16.90
CA ASN A 97 -4.43 9.44 17.73
C ASN A 97 -3.33 10.11 16.91
N VAL A 98 -3.10 9.72 15.66
CA VAL A 98 -2.15 10.43 14.78
C VAL A 98 -2.54 11.90 14.60
N ALA A 99 -3.84 12.24 14.56
CA ALA A 99 -4.24 13.65 14.51
C ALA A 99 -3.89 14.44 15.78
N ILE A 100 -3.78 13.76 16.93
CA ILE A 100 -3.30 14.34 18.19
C ILE A 100 -1.80 14.61 18.08
N ASP A 101 -1.06 13.61 17.60
CA ASP A 101 0.39 13.69 17.44
C ASP A 101 0.80 14.83 16.47
N LEU A 102 -0.12 15.30 15.62
CA LEU A 102 0.05 16.42 14.68
C LEU A 102 -0.47 17.77 15.22
N ASP A 103 -0.88 17.85 16.49
CA ASP A 103 -1.52 19.04 17.07
C ASP A 103 -2.80 19.51 16.32
N LYS A 104 -3.53 18.56 15.72
CA LYS A 104 -4.77 18.79 14.96
C LYS A 104 -5.99 18.18 15.64
N ASP A 105 -6.16 18.44 16.94
CA ASP A 105 -7.26 17.91 17.77
C ASP A 105 -8.66 18.20 17.19
N TRP A 106 -8.81 19.32 16.49
CA TRP A 106 -10.07 19.69 15.84
C TRP A 106 -10.55 18.63 14.83
N ALA A 107 -9.62 17.89 14.22
CA ALA A 107 -9.91 16.90 13.18
C ALA A 107 -10.38 15.54 13.74
N LYS A 108 -10.23 15.29 15.05
CA LYS A 108 -10.59 14.00 15.67
C LYS A 108 -12.01 13.55 15.36
N GLY A 109 -12.96 14.47 15.56
CA GLY A 109 -14.38 14.19 15.35
C GLY A 109 -14.67 13.87 13.89
N LEU A 110 -14.07 14.63 12.97
CA LEU A 110 -14.19 14.42 11.53
C LEU A 110 -13.62 13.07 11.11
N ILE A 111 -12.36 12.77 11.45
CA ILE A 111 -11.70 11.51 11.09
C ILE A 111 -12.49 10.33 11.64
N ASN A 112 -12.90 10.37 12.92
CA ASN A 112 -13.69 9.30 13.51
C ASN A 112 -15.05 9.14 12.79
N ALA A 113 -15.76 10.22 12.49
CA ALA A 113 -17.05 10.15 11.81
C ALA A 113 -16.93 9.51 10.43
N ILE A 114 -15.97 9.98 9.62
CA ILE A 114 -15.72 9.47 8.26
C ILE A 114 -15.32 7.99 8.30
N LEU A 115 -14.32 7.63 9.12
CA LEU A 115 -13.83 6.25 9.18
C LEU A 115 -14.88 5.28 9.74
N ARG A 116 -15.70 5.70 10.71
CA ARG A 116 -16.83 4.90 11.21
C ARG A 116 -17.91 4.72 10.15
N GLN A 117 -18.14 5.73 9.31
CA GLN A 117 -19.07 5.59 8.19
C GLN A 117 -18.56 4.64 7.12
N ILE A 118 -17.25 4.66 6.83
CA ILE A 118 -16.60 3.69 5.93
C ILE A 118 -16.74 2.28 6.50
N ASP A 119 -16.43 2.08 7.78
CA ASP A 119 -16.52 0.77 8.44
C ASP A 119 -17.94 0.20 8.41
N ARG A 120 -18.96 1.01 8.74
CA ARG A 120 -20.38 0.60 8.65
C ARG A 120 -20.82 0.20 7.25
N ASN A 121 -20.26 0.84 6.22
CA ASN A 121 -20.61 0.58 4.83
C ASN A 121 -19.58 -0.29 4.10
N LYS A 122 -18.64 -0.93 4.82
CA LYS A 122 -17.48 -1.62 4.24
C LYS A 122 -17.87 -2.61 3.15
N GLU A 123 -18.83 -3.49 3.42
CA GLU A 123 -19.27 -4.50 2.46
C GLU A 123 -19.86 -3.87 1.18
N LYS A 124 -20.68 -2.83 1.34
CA LYS A 124 -21.26 -2.08 0.21
C LYS A 124 -20.20 -1.36 -0.61
N LEU A 125 -19.20 -0.76 0.04
CA LEU A 125 -18.11 -0.05 -0.64
C LEU A 125 -17.20 -1.02 -1.40
N LEU A 126 -16.91 -2.19 -0.84
CA LEU A 126 -16.09 -3.22 -1.49
C LEU A 126 -16.83 -3.94 -2.62
N ALA A 127 -18.16 -3.99 -2.58
CA ALA A 127 -18.97 -4.54 -3.67
C ALA A 127 -19.03 -3.63 -4.91
N GLN A 128 -18.67 -2.34 -4.78
CA GLN A 128 -18.63 -1.42 -5.91
C GLN A 128 -17.36 -1.63 -6.74
N THR A 129 -17.52 -1.81 -8.05
CA THR A 129 -16.37 -1.93 -8.95
C THR A 129 -15.59 -0.62 -9.00
N HIS A 130 -14.37 -0.67 -8.47
CA HIS A 130 -13.43 0.43 -8.56
C HIS A 130 -12.04 -0.09 -8.91
N TYR A 131 -11.46 0.40 -10.00
CA TYR A 131 -10.15 -0.11 -10.46
C TYR A 131 -8.97 0.50 -9.71
N SER A 132 -9.16 1.57 -8.93
CA SER A 132 -8.08 2.32 -8.27
C SER A 132 -7.04 2.90 -9.23
N HIS A 133 -7.50 3.34 -10.39
CA HIS A 133 -6.67 3.95 -11.44
C HIS A 133 -7.32 5.25 -11.89
N PRO A 134 -6.54 6.24 -12.36
CA PRO A 134 -7.10 7.50 -12.83
C PRO A 134 -7.94 7.26 -14.10
N THR A 135 -8.99 8.06 -14.30
CA THR A 135 -9.97 7.90 -15.38
C THR A 135 -9.33 7.77 -16.76
N TRP A 136 -8.28 8.54 -17.04
CA TRP A 136 -7.57 8.48 -18.32
C TRP A 136 -6.92 7.12 -18.57
N MET A 137 -6.37 6.48 -17.52
CA MET A 137 -5.72 5.16 -17.62
C MET A 137 -6.76 4.05 -17.73
N VAL A 138 -7.87 4.18 -16.99
CA VAL A 138 -9.02 3.28 -17.11
C VAL A 138 -9.51 3.23 -18.55
N LYS A 139 -9.76 4.40 -19.15
CA LYS A 139 -10.19 4.52 -20.54
C LYS A 139 -9.17 3.90 -21.51
N LYS A 140 -7.89 4.21 -21.34
CA LYS A 140 -6.82 3.75 -22.24
C LYS A 140 -6.63 2.23 -22.21
N ILE A 141 -6.64 1.60 -21.03
CA ILE A 141 -6.49 0.14 -20.92
C ILE A 141 -7.73 -0.57 -21.46
N LYS A 142 -8.95 -0.09 -21.17
CA LYS A 142 -10.18 -0.65 -21.75
C LYS A 142 -10.19 -0.59 -23.27
N GLN A 143 -9.67 0.50 -23.85
CA GLN A 143 -9.58 0.65 -25.30
C GLN A 143 -8.56 -0.32 -25.92
N ASN A 144 -7.40 -0.49 -25.29
CA ASN A 144 -6.31 -1.29 -25.85
C ASN A 144 -6.42 -2.79 -25.53
N TYR A 145 -7.06 -3.15 -24.42
CA TYR A 145 -7.18 -4.51 -23.89
C TYR A 145 -8.64 -4.81 -23.49
N PRO A 146 -9.60 -4.76 -24.43
CA PRO A 146 -11.04 -4.85 -24.12
C PRO A 146 -11.46 -6.18 -23.48
N ASN A 147 -10.70 -7.26 -23.68
CA ASN A 147 -10.99 -8.57 -23.12
C ASN A 147 -10.26 -8.84 -21.79
N ASP A 148 -9.18 -8.11 -21.51
CA ASP A 148 -8.26 -8.41 -20.39
C ASP A 148 -8.17 -7.30 -19.35
N PHE A 149 -8.86 -6.17 -19.55
CA PHE A 149 -8.70 -4.99 -18.68
C PHE A 149 -9.01 -5.29 -17.20
N GLU A 150 -10.00 -6.13 -16.89
CA GLU A 150 -10.34 -6.49 -15.51
C GLU A 150 -9.20 -7.26 -14.85
N GLN A 151 -8.57 -8.17 -15.58
CA GLN A 151 -7.41 -8.90 -15.10
C GLN A 151 -6.23 -7.94 -14.90
N ILE A 152 -5.97 -7.03 -15.84
CA ILE A 152 -4.88 -6.05 -15.70
C ILE A 152 -5.07 -5.21 -14.45
N PHE A 153 -6.27 -4.66 -14.21
CA PHE A 153 -6.51 -3.84 -13.02
C PHE A 153 -6.45 -4.63 -11.72
N SER A 154 -6.99 -5.85 -11.70
CA SER A 154 -6.90 -6.70 -10.51
C SER A 154 -5.45 -7.05 -10.18
N GLN A 155 -4.62 -7.36 -11.18
CA GLN A 155 -3.20 -7.65 -11.00
C GLN A 155 -2.37 -6.41 -10.61
N ASN A 156 -2.71 -5.21 -11.10
CA ASN A 156 -2.06 -3.98 -10.64
C ASN A 156 -2.35 -3.65 -9.18
N ASN A 157 -3.48 -4.13 -8.64
CA ASN A 157 -3.93 -3.86 -7.28
C ASN A 157 -3.49 -4.91 -6.24
N ILE A 158 -2.73 -5.93 -6.65
CA ILE A 158 -2.10 -6.87 -5.69
C ILE A 158 -0.66 -6.45 -5.37
N GLN A 159 -0.14 -6.97 -4.26
CA GLN A 159 1.28 -6.83 -3.95
C GLN A 159 2.11 -7.60 -5.00
N ALA A 160 3.11 -6.93 -5.56
CA ALA A 160 4.01 -7.57 -6.52
C ALA A 160 4.81 -8.70 -5.85
N PRO A 161 4.95 -9.86 -6.52
CA PRO A 161 5.79 -10.94 -6.00
C PRO A 161 7.27 -10.56 -6.08
N MET A 162 8.06 -11.02 -5.11
CA MET A 162 9.51 -10.88 -5.16
C MET A 162 10.07 -11.89 -6.15
N THR A 163 10.60 -11.40 -7.27
CA THR A 163 11.23 -12.22 -8.31
C THR A 163 12.72 -11.93 -8.31
N ILE A 164 13.53 -12.98 -8.17
CA ILE A 164 15.00 -12.89 -8.22
C ILE A 164 15.50 -13.52 -9.52
N ARG A 165 16.68 -13.07 -9.97
CA ARG A 165 17.39 -13.66 -11.10
C ARG A 165 18.63 -14.39 -10.58
N VAL A 166 18.65 -15.71 -10.76
CA VAL A 166 19.82 -16.54 -10.45
C VAL A 166 20.92 -16.24 -11.47
N HIS A 167 22.14 -15.99 -10.99
CA HIS A 167 23.26 -15.71 -11.87
C HIS A 167 23.57 -16.96 -12.74
N PRO A 168 23.82 -16.81 -14.07
CA PRO A 168 24.00 -17.93 -15.00
C PRO A 168 25.07 -18.98 -14.62
N LYS A 169 26.02 -18.58 -13.77
CA LYS A 169 27.07 -19.46 -13.23
C LYS A 169 26.50 -20.60 -12.37
N TYR A 170 25.34 -20.39 -11.74
CA TYR A 170 24.70 -21.35 -10.85
C TYR A 170 23.53 -22.03 -11.56
N PRO A 171 23.45 -23.37 -11.55
CA PRO A 171 22.23 -24.06 -11.97
C PRO A 171 21.05 -23.62 -11.11
N ILE A 172 19.94 -23.24 -11.74
CA ILE A 172 18.76 -22.72 -11.03
C ILE A 172 18.18 -23.73 -10.03
N ALA A 173 18.29 -25.03 -10.33
CA ALA A 173 17.86 -26.11 -9.45
C ALA A 173 18.68 -26.14 -8.15
N ASP A 174 20.01 -26.01 -8.25
CA ASP A 174 20.92 -26.02 -7.11
C ASP A 174 20.71 -24.79 -6.23
N TYR A 175 20.53 -23.62 -6.85
CA TYR A 175 20.23 -22.39 -6.11
C TYR A 175 18.86 -22.47 -5.43
N ARG A 176 17.84 -23.03 -6.09
CA ARG A 176 16.53 -23.28 -5.48
C ARG A 176 16.61 -24.23 -4.28
N GLN A 177 17.43 -25.29 -4.37
CA GLN A 177 17.69 -26.18 -3.24
C GLN A 177 18.35 -25.44 -2.07
N SER A 178 19.27 -24.50 -2.36
CA SER A 178 19.91 -23.68 -1.34
C SER A 178 18.92 -22.75 -0.64
N LEU A 179 17.94 -22.19 -1.38
CA LEU A 179 16.82 -21.44 -0.79
C LEU A 179 15.94 -22.33 0.09
N ASP A 180 15.59 -23.54 -0.37
CA ASP A 180 14.75 -24.47 0.40
C ASP A 180 15.43 -24.86 1.73
N GLN A 181 16.77 -25.00 1.76
CA GLN A 181 17.54 -25.31 2.97
C GLN A 181 17.46 -24.22 4.05
N VAL A 182 17.28 -22.96 3.66
CA VAL A 182 17.08 -21.83 4.59
C VAL A 182 15.59 -21.50 4.77
N GLY A 183 14.69 -22.36 4.28
CA GLY A 183 13.24 -22.21 4.45
C GLY A 183 12.59 -21.20 3.52
N ILE A 184 13.26 -20.79 2.43
CA ILE A 184 12.73 -19.86 1.42
C ILE A 184 12.18 -20.66 0.24
N THR A 185 10.86 -20.81 0.20
CA THR A 185 10.21 -21.50 -0.92
C THR A 185 10.17 -20.62 -2.17
N SER A 186 10.49 -21.21 -3.33
CA SER A 186 10.44 -20.51 -4.62
C SER A 186 9.98 -21.39 -5.78
N LYS A 187 9.47 -20.73 -6.84
CA LYS A 187 8.96 -21.37 -8.07
C LYS A 187 9.63 -20.78 -9.32
N PRO A 188 10.00 -21.60 -10.31
CA PRO A 188 10.54 -21.11 -11.56
C PRO A 188 9.48 -20.40 -12.42
N LEU A 189 9.93 -19.50 -13.30
CA LEU A 189 9.08 -18.88 -14.33
C LEU A 189 9.40 -19.42 -15.72
N ASN A 190 8.35 -19.86 -16.43
CA ASN A 190 8.49 -20.39 -17.79
C ASN A 190 8.99 -19.34 -18.80
N VAL A 191 8.64 -18.06 -18.60
CA VAL A 191 9.01 -16.96 -19.49
C VAL A 191 10.44 -16.45 -19.29
N ALA A 192 11.08 -16.82 -18.17
CA ALA A 192 12.40 -16.35 -17.79
C ALA A 192 13.19 -17.49 -17.10
N PRO A 193 14.03 -18.24 -17.84
CA PRO A 193 14.69 -19.46 -17.35
C PRO A 193 15.59 -19.29 -16.11
N GLN A 194 16.01 -18.05 -15.82
CA GLN A 194 16.85 -17.71 -14.66
C GLN A 194 16.06 -17.13 -13.50
N ALA A 195 14.73 -16.98 -13.62
CA ALA A 195 13.92 -16.33 -12.63
C ALA A 195 13.30 -17.32 -11.65
N LEU A 196 13.39 -16.98 -10.37
CA LEU A 196 12.67 -17.62 -9.28
C LEU A 196 11.74 -16.60 -8.64
N VAL A 197 10.47 -16.97 -8.49
CA VAL A 197 9.48 -16.21 -7.74
C VAL A 197 9.43 -16.78 -6.33
N LEU A 198 9.69 -15.94 -5.33
CA LEU A 198 9.61 -16.34 -3.93
C LEU A 198 8.15 -16.35 -3.48
N ASP A 199 7.76 -17.36 -2.69
CA ASP A 199 6.40 -17.43 -2.13
C ASP A 199 6.15 -16.30 -1.12
N LYS A 200 7.21 -15.84 -0.43
CA LYS A 200 7.20 -14.66 0.44
C LYS A 200 8.43 -13.79 0.15
N PRO A 201 8.28 -12.45 0.07
CA PRO A 201 9.42 -11.56 0.03
C PRO A 201 10.28 -11.69 1.30
N VAL A 202 11.60 -11.61 1.14
CA VAL A 202 12.60 -11.67 2.22
C VAL A 202 13.58 -10.51 2.09
N SER A 203 14.39 -10.27 3.12
CA SER A 203 15.52 -9.34 2.96
C SER A 203 16.48 -9.89 1.90
N VAL A 204 17.09 -9.00 1.12
CA VAL A 204 18.11 -9.44 0.16
C VAL A 204 19.31 -10.09 0.85
N TYR A 205 19.59 -9.70 2.11
CA TYR A 205 20.65 -10.27 2.94
C TYR A 205 20.31 -11.67 3.48
N ASP A 206 19.04 -12.10 3.39
CA ASP A 206 18.63 -13.47 3.73
C ASP A 206 18.80 -14.43 2.54
N LEU A 207 19.10 -13.90 1.35
CA LEU A 207 19.33 -14.71 0.16
C LEU A 207 20.76 -15.28 0.19
N PRO A 208 20.93 -16.61 -0.02
CA PRO A 208 22.24 -17.21 -0.13
C PRO A 208 23.11 -16.53 -1.20
N ASP A 209 24.38 -16.27 -0.88
CA ASP A 209 25.38 -15.73 -1.80
C ASP A 209 24.96 -14.40 -2.48
N PHE A 210 24.26 -13.51 -1.75
CA PHE A 210 23.83 -12.21 -2.28
C PHE A 210 24.94 -11.14 -2.33
N GLU A 211 25.94 -11.20 -1.45
CA GLU A 211 27.04 -10.22 -1.38
C GLU A 211 27.93 -10.17 -2.64
#